data_AF-A0A3D4AYR4-F1
#
_entry.id   AF-A0A3D4AYR4-F1
#
_cell.length_a   1.000
_cell.length_b   1.000
_cell.length_c   1.000
_cell.angle_alpha   90.00
_cell.angle_beta   90.00
_cell.angle_gamma   90.00
#
_symmetry.space_group_name_H-M   'P 1'
#
loop_
_entity.id
_entity.type
_entity.pdbx_description
1 polymer ?
#
loop_
_entity_poly.entity_id
_entity_poly.type
_entity_poly.pdbx_seq_one_letter_code
_entity_poly.pdbx_strand_id
1 'polypeptide(L)'
;IRPSDATETAEAWRAALLHRNAPVALLLTRQKMPVLDRTTLASAEGLQQGAYILADAEGPTPDVILIATGSEVHVALAAREMLAADGIGARVVSMPSWELFEAQPADYKESVLPTSVTARLAIEAGVTLGWERYVGTQGDVIG
;
A
#
# COMPACT_ATOMS: atom_id res chain seq x y z
N ILE A 1 -6.55 5.09 -9.07
CA ILE A 1 -5.42 5.50 -8.20
C ILE A 1 -5.97 6.22 -6.97
N ARG A 2 -5.75 5.67 -5.77
CA ARG A 2 -6.25 6.18 -4.48
C ARG A 2 -5.05 6.58 -3.58
N PRO A 3 -4.55 7.82 -3.69
CA PRO A 3 -3.35 8.28 -2.97
C PRO A 3 -3.62 8.51 -1.47
N SER A 4 -2.60 8.27 -0.65
CA SER A 4 -2.62 8.31 0.82
C SER A 4 -2.35 9.66 1.45
N ASP A 5 -1.67 10.54 0.74
CA ASP A 5 -1.35 11.90 1.18
C ASP A 5 -1.17 12.87 0.01
N ALA A 6 -0.80 14.11 0.32
CA ALA A 6 -0.58 15.14 -0.70
C ALA A 6 0.61 14.83 -1.63
N THR A 7 1.66 14.19 -1.11
CA THR A 7 2.86 13.86 -1.92
C THR A 7 2.55 12.75 -2.92
N GLU A 8 1.85 11.71 -2.49
CA GLU A 8 1.39 10.63 -3.37
C GLU A 8 0.32 11.13 -4.34
N THR A 9 -0.49 12.12 -3.97
CA THR A 9 -1.43 12.76 -4.90
C THR A 9 -0.72 13.48 -6.06
N ALA A 10 0.43 14.11 -5.81
CA ALA A 10 1.23 14.72 -6.88
C ALA A 10 1.76 13.67 -7.87
N GLU A 11 2.25 12.54 -7.36
CA GLU A 11 2.68 11.41 -8.19
C GLU A 11 1.52 10.75 -8.94
N ALA A 12 0.33 10.69 -8.34
CA ALA A 12 -0.89 10.19 -9.00
C ALA A 12 -1.26 11.05 -10.20
N TRP A 13 -1.18 12.38 -10.08
CA TRP A 13 -1.37 13.30 -11.20
C TRP A 13 -0.30 13.13 -12.27
N ARG A 14 0.96 12.97 -11.88
CA ARG A 14 2.05 12.68 -12.82
C ARG A 14 1.80 11.38 -13.59
N ALA A 15 1.41 10.31 -12.91
CA ALA A 15 1.05 9.04 -13.52
C ALA A 15 -0.13 9.20 -14.50
N ALA A 16 -1.20 9.89 -14.08
CA ALA A 16 -2.36 10.17 -14.93
C ALA A 16 -1.99 10.99 -16.18
N LEU A 17 -1.13 11.99 -16.03
CA LEU A 17 -0.67 12.80 -17.15
C LEU A 17 0.30 12.07 -18.07
N LEU A 18 1.05 11.07 -17.61
CA LEU A 18 1.93 10.29 -18.48
C LEU A 18 1.21 9.11 -19.15
N HIS A 19 0.11 8.66 -18.58
CA HIS A 19 -0.69 7.57 -19.13
C HIS A 19 -1.57 8.05 -20.30
N ARG A 20 -1.18 7.74 -21.53
CA ARG A 20 -1.84 8.23 -22.76
C ARG A 20 -2.88 7.29 -23.36
N ASN A 21 -2.92 6.04 -22.92
CA ASN A 21 -3.62 4.97 -23.63
C ASN A 21 -4.92 4.50 -22.95
N ALA A 22 -5.21 4.96 -21.73
CA ALA A 22 -6.42 4.62 -21.00
C ALA A 22 -6.84 5.77 -20.06
N PRO A 23 -8.11 5.83 -19.63
CA PRO A 23 -8.53 6.79 -18.62
C PRO A 23 -7.91 6.44 -17.25
N VAL A 24 -7.68 7.46 -16.43
CA VAL A 24 -7.21 7.31 -15.04
C VAL A 24 -8.20 7.98 -14.10
N ALA A 25 -8.70 7.22 -13.13
CA ALA A 25 -9.53 7.73 -12.04
C ALA A 25 -8.67 8.04 -10.81
N LEU A 26 -8.80 9.25 -10.28
CA LEU A 26 -8.21 9.67 -9.00
C LEU A 26 -9.28 9.64 -7.91
N LEU A 27 -9.11 8.81 -6.90
CA LEU A 27 -10.03 8.67 -5.78
C LEU A 27 -9.50 9.48 -4.59
N LEU A 28 -10.11 10.63 -4.32
CA LEU A 28 -9.59 11.62 -3.37
C LEU A 28 -10.50 11.73 -2.13
N THR A 29 -9.87 11.97 -0.99
CA THR A 29 -10.58 12.15 0.28
C THR A 29 -11.25 13.52 0.37
N ARG A 30 -12.32 13.61 1.16
CA ARG A 30 -12.93 14.91 1.54
C ARG A 30 -12.20 15.52 2.75
N GLN A 31 -11.85 14.68 3.71
CA GLN A 31 -11.18 15.05 4.95
C GLN A 31 -9.69 15.35 4.73
N LYS A 32 -9.12 16.11 5.65
CA LYS A 32 -7.67 16.39 5.65
C LYS A 32 -6.90 15.11 5.92
N MET A 33 -5.84 14.89 5.16
CA MET A 33 -4.85 13.84 5.40
C MET A 33 -3.53 14.46 5.86
N PRO A 34 -2.86 13.90 6.89
CA PRO A 34 -1.50 14.27 7.20
C PRO A 34 -0.57 13.97 6.01
N VAL A 35 0.50 14.74 5.88
CA VAL A 35 1.57 14.45 4.93
C VAL A 35 2.51 13.44 5.58
N LEU A 36 2.85 12.38 4.86
CA LEU A 36 3.75 11.33 5.35
C LEU A 36 5.19 11.85 5.36
N ASP A 37 5.94 11.57 6.44
CA ASP A 37 7.35 11.94 6.54
C ASP A 37 8.21 10.99 5.68
N ARG A 38 8.59 11.48 4.50
CA ARG A 38 9.41 10.75 3.52
C ARG A 38 10.91 10.72 3.87
N THR A 39 11.32 11.27 5.01
CA THR A 39 12.69 11.07 5.53
C THR A 39 12.84 9.73 6.24
N THR A 40 11.74 9.22 6.80
CA THR A 40 11.67 7.93 7.48
C THR A 40 10.92 6.87 6.67
N LEU A 41 9.98 7.29 5.81
CA LEU A 41 9.16 6.42 4.97
C LEU A 41 9.65 6.45 3.52
N ALA A 42 9.34 5.40 2.76
CA ALA A 42 9.70 5.33 1.34
C ALA A 42 9.10 6.49 0.52
N SER A 43 9.79 6.86 -0.56
CA SER A 43 9.40 7.94 -1.48
C SER A 43 8.00 7.73 -2.07
N ALA A 44 7.28 8.83 -2.26
CA ALA A 44 5.98 8.83 -2.95
C ALA A 44 6.08 8.37 -4.42
N GLU A 45 7.26 8.42 -5.03
CA GLU A 45 7.51 7.88 -6.38
C GLU A 45 7.19 6.38 -6.49
N GLY A 46 7.15 5.66 -5.37
CA GLY A 46 6.68 4.27 -5.31
C GLY A 46 5.27 4.08 -5.89
N LEU A 47 4.43 5.13 -5.94
CA LEU A 47 3.13 5.09 -6.61
C LEU A 47 3.22 4.70 -8.07
N GLN A 48 4.32 5.05 -8.77
CA GLN A 48 4.49 4.67 -10.18
C GLN A 48 4.53 3.15 -10.38
N GLN A 49 4.82 2.40 -9.30
CA GLN A 49 4.80 0.94 -9.28
C GLN A 49 3.46 0.36 -8.80
N GLY A 50 2.48 1.19 -8.45
CA GLY A 50 1.13 0.81 -8.03
C GLY A 50 1.00 0.27 -6.60
N ALA A 51 1.98 -0.50 -6.14
CA ALA A 51 2.15 -0.87 -4.74
C ALA A 51 3.62 -0.93 -4.37
N TYR A 52 3.97 -0.44 -3.18
CA TYR A 52 5.35 -0.38 -2.72
C TYR A 52 5.42 -0.50 -1.19
N ILE A 53 6.57 -0.98 -0.70
CA ILE A 53 6.87 -1.04 0.72
C ILE A 53 7.04 0.40 1.22
N LEU A 54 6.09 0.89 2.01
CA LEU A 54 6.13 2.24 2.58
C LEU A 54 7.00 2.29 3.83
N ALA A 55 6.85 1.26 4.68
CA ALA A 55 7.62 1.05 5.90
C ALA A 55 7.80 -0.46 6.08
N ASP A 56 9.01 -0.91 6.37
CA ASP A 56 9.30 -2.33 6.52
C ASP A 56 9.37 -2.77 7.99
N ALA A 57 9.31 -4.08 8.24
CA ALA A 57 9.62 -4.66 9.53
C ALA A 57 11.14 -4.63 9.80
N GLU A 58 11.53 -4.71 11.07
CA GLU A 58 12.94 -4.96 11.41
C GLU A 58 13.25 -6.45 11.17
N GLY A 59 14.26 -6.75 10.35
CA GLY A 59 14.66 -8.12 10.03
C GLY A 59 14.42 -8.51 8.56
N PRO A 60 14.80 -9.75 8.17
CA PRO A 60 14.76 -10.18 6.77
C PRO A 60 13.36 -10.54 6.26
N THR A 61 12.45 -10.95 7.15
CA THR A 61 11.09 -11.40 6.79
C THR A 61 10.10 -10.80 7.79
N PRO A 62 9.05 -10.08 7.34
CA PRO A 62 8.01 -9.60 8.23
C PRO A 62 7.12 -10.74 8.70
N ASP A 63 6.61 -10.63 9.93
CA ASP A 63 5.62 -11.55 10.48
C ASP A 63 4.25 -11.37 9.83
N VAL A 64 3.92 -10.13 9.43
CA VAL A 64 2.66 -9.75 8.80
C VAL A 64 2.85 -8.61 7.79
N ILE A 65 2.08 -8.64 6.71
CA ILE A 65 2.01 -7.54 5.74
C ILE A 65 0.65 -6.84 5.84
N LEU A 66 0.68 -5.56 6.16
CA LEU A 66 -0.47 -4.66 6.15
C LEU A 66 -0.52 -3.96 4.79
N ILE A 67 -1.55 -4.24 4.00
CA ILE A 67 -1.76 -3.64 2.68
C ILE A 67 -2.86 -2.60 2.81
N ALA A 68 -2.55 -1.35 2.52
CA ALA A 68 -3.52 -0.26 2.67
C ALA A 68 -3.50 0.68 1.48
N THR A 69 -4.59 1.42 1.31
CA THR A 69 -4.74 2.43 0.26
C THR A 69 -5.27 3.72 0.87
N GLY A 70 -5.08 4.84 0.17
CA GLY A 70 -5.70 6.10 0.54
C GLY A 70 -5.56 6.48 2.02
N SER A 71 -6.68 6.87 2.63
CA SER A 71 -6.71 7.30 4.01
C SER A 71 -6.31 6.23 5.02
N GLU A 72 -6.45 4.95 4.67
CA GLU A 72 -6.21 3.84 5.59
C GLU A 72 -4.71 3.51 5.72
N VAL A 73 -3.85 4.07 4.86
CA VAL A 73 -2.38 3.95 5.03
C VAL A 73 -1.92 4.51 6.38
N HIS A 74 -2.52 5.60 6.86
CA HIS A 74 -2.19 6.17 8.17
C HIS A 74 -2.59 5.24 9.32
N VAL A 75 -3.71 4.52 9.15
CA VAL A 75 -4.16 3.50 10.12
C VAL A 75 -3.19 2.31 10.13
N ALA A 76 -2.75 1.86 8.96
CA ALA A 76 -1.76 0.77 8.85
C ALA A 76 -0.42 1.12 9.48
N LEU A 77 0.05 2.37 9.33
CA LEU A 77 1.27 2.86 9.98
C LEU A 77 1.16 2.87 11.51
N ALA A 78 0.04 3.37 12.04
CA ALA A 78 -0.21 3.33 13.49
C ALA A 78 -0.30 1.89 14.01
N ALA A 79 -0.95 0.98 13.26
CA ALA A 79 -1.01 -0.44 13.61
C ALA A 79 0.37 -1.09 13.62
N ARG A 80 1.25 -0.75 12.68
CA ARG A 80 2.65 -1.22 12.68
C ARG A 80 3.39 -0.84 13.96
N GLU A 81 3.23 0.39 14.44
CA GLU A 81 3.86 0.84 15.69
C GLU A 81 3.35 0.06 16.91
N MET A 82 2.05 -0.19 16.97
CA MET A 82 1.44 -1.00 18.03
C MET A 82 1.93 -2.45 17.99
N LEU A 83 1.96 -3.06 16.81
CA LEU A 83 2.45 -4.43 16.62
C LEU A 83 3.94 -4.57 16.98
N ALA A 84 4.76 -3.57 16.65
CA ALA A 84 6.17 -3.56 17.04
C ALA A 84 6.36 -3.52 18.56
N ALA A 85 5.49 -2.82 19.30
CA ALA A 85 5.50 -2.82 20.77
C ALA A 85 5.19 -4.21 21.36
N ASP A 86 4.43 -5.03 20.63
CA ASP A 86 4.13 -6.43 20.96
C ASP A 86 5.17 -7.42 20.40
N GLY A 87 6.24 -6.93 19.77
CA GLY A 87 7.30 -7.75 19.19
C GLY A 87 6.95 -8.40 17.84
N ILE A 88 5.93 -7.88 17.15
CA ILE A 88 5.48 -8.36 15.84
C ILE A 88 6.02 -7.42 14.74
N GLY A 89 6.85 -7.97 13.86
CA GLY A 89 7.43 -7.27 12.72
C GLY A 89 6.43 -7.07 11.59
N ALA A 90 5.77 -5.92 11.55
CA ALA A 90 4.81 -5.58 10.49
C ALA A 90 5.45 -4.76 9.35
N ARG A 91 5.25 -5.22 8.11
CA ARG A 91 5.50 -4.44 6.89
C ARG A 91 4.23 -3.71 6.47
N VAL A 92 4.35 -2.44 6.10
CA VAL A 92 3.26 -1.64 5.53
C VAL A 92 3.51 -1.45 4.03
N VAL A 93 2.57 -1.91 3.22
CA VAL A 93 2.52 -1.71 1.77
C VAL A 93 1.44 -0.68 1.44
N SER A 94 1.85 0.43 0.82
CA SER A 94 0.90 1.37 0.20
C SER A 94 0.57 0.85 -1.19
N MET A 95 -0.71 0.62 -1.49
CA MET A 95 -1.19 0.09 -2.78
C MET A 95 -2.18 1.05 -3.45
N PRO A 96 -1.73 2.24 -3.91
CA PRO A 96 -2.62 3.22 -4.53
C PRO A 96 -3.25 2.78 -5.86
N SER A 97 -2.70 1.78 -6.57
CA SER A 97 -3.30 1.26 -7.81
C SER A 97 -2.96 -0.20 -8.05
N TRP A 98 -4.00 -1.04 -8.11
CA TRP A 98 -3.88 -2.43 -8.48
C TRP A 98 -3.39 -2.58 -9.91
N GLU A 99 -3.91 -1.80 -10.86
CA GLU A 99 -3.56 -1.89 -12.28
C GLU A 99 -2.07 -1.62 -12.52
N LEU A 100 -1.53 -0.59 -11.89
CA LEU A 100 -0.09 -0.27 -11.99
C LEU A 100 0.76 -1.37 -11.35
N PHE A 101 0.33 -1.95 -10.23
CA PHE A 101 1.03 -3.04 -9.58
C PHE A 101 0.97 -4.32 -10.42
N GLU A 102 -0.19 -4.61 -11.02
CA GLU A 102 -0.38 -5.79 -11.86
C GLU A 102 0.44 -5.75 -13.15
N ALA A 103 0.76 -4.56 -13.64
CA ALA A 103 1.68 -4.37 -14.77
C ALA A 103 3.15 -4.62 -14.41
N GLN A 104 3.49 -4.73 -13.12
CA GLN A 104 4.88 -4.94 -12.70
C GLN A 104 5.37 -6.37 -12.99
N PRO A 105 6.68 -6.53 -13.22
CA PRO A 105 7.26 -7.86 -13.38
C PRO A 105 7.13 -8.71 -12.09
N ALA A 106 7.19 -10.03 -12.25
CA ALA A 106 6.90 -10.96 -11.15
C ALA A 106 7.89 -10.87 -9.98
N ASP A 107 9.16 -10.59 -10.24
CA ASP A 107 10.20 -10.37 -9.23
C ASP A 107 9.92 -9.13 -8.38
N TYR A 108 9.41 -8.05 -8.99
CA TYR A 108 8.99 -6.87 -8.24
C TYR A 108 7.80 -7.19 -7.32
N LYS A 109 6.77 -7.87 -7.85
CA LYS A 109 5.60 -8.28 -7.04
C LYS A 109 6.01 -9.16 -5.85
N GLU A 110 6.93 -10.11 -6.07
CA GLU A 110 7.49 -10.96 -5.02
C GLU A 110 8.28 -10.14 -3.99
N SER A 111 9.01 -9.10 -4.41
CA SER A 111 9.75 -8.24 -3.46
C SER A 111 8.81 -7.47 -2.50
N VAL A 112 7.63 -7.07 -2.97
CA VAL A 112 6.64 -6.31 -2.20
C VAL A 112 5.75 -7.23 -1.36
N LEU A 113 5.20 -8.28 -1.98
CA LEU A 113 4.26 -9.25 -1.39
C LEU A 113 4.82 -10.68 -1.49
N PRO A 114 5.91 -11.00 -0.76
CA PRO A 114 6.57 -12.30 -0.86
C PRO A 114 5.62 -13.44 -0.54
N THR A 115 5.60 -14.46 -1.39
CA THR A 115 4.72 -15.64 -1.27
C THR A 115 4.95 -16.44 0.00
N SER A 116 6.13 -16.33 0.60
CA SER A 116 6.47 -16.94 1.89
C SER A 116 5.74 -16.33 3.08
N VAL A 117 5.22 -15.10 2.96
CA VAL A 117 4.47 -14.41 4.03
C VAL A 117 2.99 -14.44 3.70
N THR A 118 2.27 -15.38 4.31
CA THR A 118 0.83 -15.61 4.09
C THR A 118 -0.06 -14.81 5.04
N ALA A 119 0.47 -14.35 6.18
CA ALA A 119 -0.21 -13.44 7.08
C ALA A 119 -0.28 -12.04 6.45
N ARG A 120 -1.43 -11.73 5.85
CA ARG A 120 -1.67 -10.48 5.13
C ARG A 120 -3.01 -9.89 5.55
N LEU A 121 -3.05 -8.60 5.83
CA LEU A 121 -4.26 -7.87 6.17
C LEU A 121 -4.44 -6.70 5.19
N ALA A 122 -5.52 -6.70 4.43
CA ALA A 122 -5.89 -5.56 3.60
C ALA A 122 -6.80 -4.60 4.38
N ILE A 123 -6.57 -3.29 4.23
CA ILE A 123 -7.25 -2.24 4.98
C ILE A 123 -7.67 -1.13 4.00
N GLU A 124 -8.96 -1.05 3.71
CA GLU A 124 -9.53 0.00 2.86
C GLU A 124 -10.98 0.24 3.26
N ALA A 125 -11.37 1.50 3.50
CA ALA A 125 -12.76 1.84 3.77
C ALA A 125 -13.59 1.71 2.47
N GLY A 126 -14.08 0.51 2.18
CA GLY A 126 -14.55 0.09 0.88
C GLY A 126 -15.09 -1.34 0.88
N VAL A 127 -15.45 -1.86 -0.30
CA VAL A 127 -15.88 -3.26 -0.40
C VAL A 127 -14.67 -4.19 -0.35
N THR A 128 -14.82 -5.34 0.29
CA THR A 128 -13.73 -6.33 0.42
C THR A 128 -13.47 -7.13 -0.86
N LEU A 129 -14.38 -7.08 -1.82
CA LEU A 129 -14.30 -7.83 -3.07
C LEU A 129 -13.02 -7.49 -3.86
N GLY A 130 -12.24 -8.52 -4.21
CA GLY A 130 -11.00 -8.44 -4.98
C GLY A 130 -9.74 -8.44 -4.11
N TRP A 131 -9.85 -8.05 -2.83
CA TRP A 131 -8.69 -8.05 -1.92
C TRP A 131 -8.15 -9.45 -1.64
N GLU A 132 -8.97 -10.50 -1.78
CA GLU A 132 -8.57 -11.90 -1.69
C GLU A 132 -7.43 -12.27 -2.65
N ARG A 133 -7.30 -11.53 -3.77
CA ARG A 133 -6.17 -11.67 -4.72
C ARG A 133 -4.83 -11.40 -4.06
N TYR A 134 -4.77 -10.47 -3.11
CA TYR A 134 -3.53 -10.03 -2.47
C TYR A 134 -3.32 -10.67 -1.10
N VAL A 135 -4.39 -10.88 -0.32
CA VAL A 135 -4.29 -11.45 1.02
C VAL A 135 -4.29 -12.99 1.01
N GLY A 136 -4.79 -13.61 -0.06
CA GLY A 136 -4.87 -15.07 -0.19
C GLY A 136 -5.84 -15.71 0.79
N THR A 137 -5.75 -17.03 0.98
CA THR A 137 -6.69 -17.81 1.80
C THR A 137 -6.37 -17.80 3.30
N GLN A 138 -5.21 -17.26 3.69
CA GLN A 138 -4.74 -17.19 5.08
C GLN A 138 -4.68 -15.74 5.60
N GLY A 139 -5.07 -14.78 4.77
CA GLY A 139 -5.18 -13.38 5.15
C GLY A 139 -6.61 -12.96 5.45
N ASP A 140 -6.80 -11.67 5.73
CA ASP A 140 -8.10 -11.08 6.06
C ASP A 140 -8.22 -9.65 5.49
N VAL A 141 -9.43 -9.08 5.52
CA VAL A 141 -9.74 -7.77 4.95
C VAL A 141 -10.62 -6.95 5.89
N ILE A 142 -10.20 -5.72 6.19
CA ILE A 142 -11.02 -4.70 6.86
C ILE A 142 -11.57 -3.76 5.77
N GLY A 143 -12.90 -3.80 5.59
CA GLY A 143 -13.69 -3.02 4.62
C GLY A 143 -14.56 -1.95 5.28
#